data_AF-A0AB34IXT8-F1
#
_entry.id   AF-A0AB34IXT8-F1
#
_cell.length_a   1.000
_cell.length_b   1.000
_cell.length_c   1.000
_cell.angle_alpha   90.00
_cell.angle_beta   90.00
_cell.angle_gamma   90.00
#
_symmetry.space_group_name_H-M   'P 1'
#
loop_
_entity.id
_entity.type
_entity.pdbx_description
1 polymer ?
#
loop_
_entity_poly.entity_id
_entity_poly.type
_entity_poly.pdbx_seq_one_letter_code
_entity_poly.pdbx_strand_id
1 'polypeptide(L)'
;MGVNTPPPTRAAIENALEQHTKNDIPAAKTNSPSLLDAAAHLVADLFAPFTASKESKAVAKKDSGAVVIIDPCSSGAVFAKELHTRGVPLICVWSDVCTDELIESHVREGMSVPFLKTVRHTCSSDLANTLAALRSVGTPVRDVIVGCETGVLLADLLAEKLGVRGNGTSKSNLRRNKWFQTEAVRAAGLNACVQKLASCSEDVESFLASNEFPSPFKAVVKPVEGAGSDGVFICNSPDEVRAAFKSLEGTKNALGLDNYSVLLQEYLSGDEYVVDTVSLDGEHKCVALWMYDKRMFNGSPVCYYGMRLVDDVKTNPLAQDLIRYVLSVLTPLGIVNGAVHAEVKATPRGPVLVEANCRLHGGDGQWEPVARRCLGYSQISALADAYLDPAAFARLPSLPVNMKAFGASIDMRSTVSGTFSHFNEESLRRIRELPSYISEALDIKPGKKIRLTVDALTIAGGIQIANTDRAQMLNDYALIQEIIDRGVFEVA
;
A
#
# COMPACT_ATOMS: atom_id res chain seq x y z
N MET A 1 -19.44 -49.58 -33.42
CA MET A 1 -18.97 -49.20 -34.77
C MET A 1 -19.20 -47.72 -34.94
N GLY A 2 -18.13 -46.94 -35.01
CA GLY A 2 -18.17 -45.49 -35.20
C GLY A 2 -16.74 -45.01 -35.42
N VAL A 3 -16.48 -44.54 -36.63
CA VAL A 3 -15.16 -44.42 -37.27
C VAL A 3 -14.43 -43.16 -36.80
N ASN A 4 -13.15 -43.30 -36.45
CA ASN A 4 -12.22 -42.18 -36.23
C ASN A 4 -12.04 -41.40 -37.55
N THR A 5 -12.38 -40.11 -37.55
CA THR A 5 -12.03 -39.18 -38.65
C THR A 5 -10.90 -38.25 -38.18
N PRO A 6 -9.82 -38.08 -38.97
CA PRO A 6 -8.77 -37.14 -38.63
C PRO A 6 -9.23 -35.69 -38.91
N PRO A 7 -8.64 -34.68 -38.24
CA PRO A 7 -9.03 -33.29 -38.40
C PRO A 7 -8.70 -32.77 -39.81
N PRO A 8 -9.47 -31.78 -40.31
CA PRO A 8 -9.33 -31.28 -41.67
C PRO A 8 -8.00 -30.54 -41.88
N THR A 9 -7.46 -30.66 -43.09
CA THR A 9 -6.25 -29.95 -43.49
C THR A 9 -6.52 -28.46 -43.71
N ARG A 10 -5.49 -27.64 -43.50
CA ARG A 10 -5.53 -26.17 -43.67
C ARG A 10 -6.12 -25.71 -45.01
N ALA A 11 -5.89 -26.47 -46.09
CA ALA A 11 -6.44 -26.21 -47.42
C ALA A 11 -7.97 -26.38 -47.52
N ALA A 12 -8.59 -27.19 -46.65
CA ALA A 12 -10.04 -27.35 -46.61
C ALA A 12 -10.75 -26.20 -45.87
N ILE A 13 -10.04 -25.54 -44.95
CA ILE A 13 -10.54 -24.37 -44.20
C ILE A 13 -10.46 -23.12 -45.07
N GLU A 14 -9.38 -22.97 -45.85
CA GLU A 14 -9.18 -21.82 -46.75
C GLU A 14 -10.20 -21.82 -47.91
N ASN A 15 -10.60 -22.99 -48.43
CA ASN A 15 -11.64 -23.10 -49.46
C ASN A 15 -13.07 -22.80 -48.95
N ALA A 16 -13.36 -23.01 -47.67
CA ALA A 16 -14.66 -22.70 -47.08
C ALA A 16 -14.86 -21.18 -46.85
N LEU A 17 -13.76 -20.43 -46.69
CA LEU A 17 -13.78 -18.98 -46.53
C LEU A 17 -13.92 -18.23 -47.87
N GLU A 18 -13.42 -18.82 -48.97
CA GLU A 18 -13.53 -18.22 -50.32
C GLU A 18 -14.91 -18.38 -50.98
N GLN A 19 -15.74 -19.34 -50.54
CA GLN A 19 -17.07 -19.56 -51.11
C GLN A 19 -18.18 -18.65 -50.53
N HIS A 20 -17.90 -17.87 -49.48
CA HIS A 20 -18.89 -17.00 -48.84
C HIS A 20 -18.83 -15.51 -49.23
N THR A 21 -18.00 -15.11 -50.20
CA THR A 21 -17.83 -13.70 -50.59
C THR A 21 -18.03 -13.42 -52.08
N LYS A 22 -19.02 -14.04 -52.73
CA LYS A 22 -19.53 -13.57 -54.03
C LYS A 22 -21.05 -13.68 -54.11
N ASN A 23 -21.75 -12.56 -53.90
CA ASN A 23 -22.76 -12.01 -54.82
C ASN A 23 -23.41 -10.73 -54.24
N ASP A 24 -23.16 -9.63 -54.95
CA ASP A 24 -23.96 -8.43 -55.23
C ASP A 24 -24.57 -7.57 -54.10
N ILE A 25 -24.11 -6.30 -54.02
CA ILE A 25 -24.87 -5.05 -54.35
C ILE A 25 -23.97 -3.79 -54.12
N PRO A 26 -24.14 -2.68 -54.88
CA PRO A 26 -23.05 -1.77 -55.27
C PRO A 26 -22.90 -0.43 -54.51
N ALA A 27 -21.63 -0.03 -54.41
CA ALA A 27 -20.99 1.30 -54.34
C ALA A 27 -21.75 2.56 -53.88
N ALA A 28 -21.28 3.15 -52.76
CA ALA A 28 -21.09 4.59 -52.60
C ALA A 28 -19.84 4.89 -51.75
N LYS A 29 -19.03 5.84 -52.23
CA LYS A 29 -17.67 6.20 -51.80
C LYS A 29 -17.63 6.93 -50.45
N THR A 30 -16.67 6.60 -49.59
CA THR A 30 -15.70 7.53 -48.97
C THR A 30 -14.58 6.76 -48.25
N ASN A 31 -13.34 7.25 -48.38
CA ASN A 31 -12.11 6.65 -47.86
C ASN A 31 -12.10 6.62 -46.31
N SER A 32 -12.04 5.43 -45.73
CA SER A 32 -11.63 5.18 -44.34
C SER A 32 -10.43 4.21 -44.33
N PRO A 33 -9.42 4.39 -43.46
CA PRO A 33 -8.29 3.47 -43.35
C PRO A 33 -8.77 2.08 -42.91
N SER A 34 -8.01 1.04 -43.31
CA SER A 34 -8.36 -0.35 -43.01
C SER A 34 -8.42 -0.61 -41.49
N LEU A 35 -9.27 -1.54 -41.07
CA LEU A 35 -9.39 -1.99 -39.67
C LEU A 35 -8.06 -2.52 -39.08
N LEU A 36 -7.08 -2.87 -39.93
CA LEU A 36 -5.73 -3.23 -39.50
C LEU A 36 -4.86 -2.00 -39.17
N ASP A 37 -5.05 -0.88 -39.86
CA ASP A 37 -4.35 0.39 -39.54
C ASP A 37 -4.94 1.05 -38.28
N ALA A 38 -6.25 0.88 -38.04
CA ALA A 38 -6.92 1.34 -36.82
C ALA A 38 -6.48 0.56 -35.56
N ALA A 39 -6.11 -0.71 -35.71
CA ALA A 39 -5.62 -1.55 -34.60
C ALA A 39 -4.16 -1.22 -34.22
N ALA A 40 -3.33 -0.80 -35.18
CA ALA A 40 -1.95 -0.39 -34.92
C ALA A 40 -1.86 0.97 -34.19
N HIS A 41 -2.81 1.88 -34.44
CA HIS A 41 -2.89 3.16 -33.72
C HIS A 41 -3.45 3.04 -32.29
N LEU A 42 -4.36 2.09 -32.04
CA LEU A 42 -4.96 1.89 -30.71
C LEU A 42 -3.96 1.37 -29.65
N VAL A 43 -2.95 0.61 -30.08
CA VAL A 43 -1.90 0.06 -29.18
C VAL A 43 -0.81 1.10 -28.89
N ALA A 44 -0.60 2.09 -29.78
CA ALA A 44 0.35 3.17 -29.56
C ALA A 44 -0.17 4.23 -28.55
N ASP A 45 -1.48 4.49 -28.54
CA ASP A 45 -2.10 5.47 -27.63
C ASP A 45 -2.24 4.97 -26.18
N LEU A 46 -2.23 3.64 -25.96
CA LEU A 46 -2.20 3.03 -24.62
C LEU A 46 -0.84 3.18 -23.90
N PHE A 47 0.22 3.56 -24.63
CA PHE A 47 1.57 3.73 -24.10
C PHE A 47 2.20 5.10 -24.42
N ALA A 48 1.43 6.04 -24.98
CA ALA A 48 1.92 7.39 -25.19
C ALA A 48 2.07 8.10 -23.82
N PRO A 49 3.22 8.74 -23.51
CA PRO A 49 3.32 9.58 -22.32
C PRO A 49 2.26 10.66 -22.39
N PHE A 50 1.49 10.80 -21.32
CA PHE A 50 0.46 11.82 -21.17
C PHE A 50 1.04 13.18 -21.56
N THR A 51 0.65 13.71 -22.73
CA THR A 51 1.00 15.08 -23.10
C THR A 51 0.19 15.98 -22.17
N ALA A 52 0.87 16.51 -21.16
CA ALA A 52 0.34 17.52 -20.26
C ALA A 52 -0.48 18.54 -21.05
N SER A 53 -1.75 18.72 -20.65
CA SER A 53 -2.52 19.85 -21.14
C SER A 53 -1.71 21.11 -20.84
N LYS A 54 -1.33 21.81 -21.92
CA LYS A 54 -0.75 23.14 -21.82
C LYS A 54 -1.83 24.07 -21.28
N GLU A 55 -1.88 24.24 -19.97
CA GLU A 55 -2.00 25.53 -19.27
C GLU A 55 -2.08 25.32 -17.75
N SER A 56 -0.93 25.44 -17.10
CA SER A 56 -0.79 25.96 -15.74
C SER A 56 0.66 26.41 -15.57
N LYS A 57 1.00 27.57 -16.17
CA LYS A 57 2.19 28.31 -15.75
C LYS A 57 1.79 29.22 -14.59
N ALA A 58 1.75 28.67 -13.40
CA ALA A 58 1.93 29.45 -12.17
C ALA A 58 3.31 29.11 -11.61
N VAL A 59 4.27 29.99 -11.88
CA VAL A 59 5.58 29.99 -11.21
C VAL A 59 5.30 30.12 -9.71
N ALA A 60 5.65 29.08 -8.94
CA ALA A 60 5.40 29.02 -7.51
C ALA A 60 6.06 30.20 -6.79
N LYS A 61 5.25 31.15 -6.33
CA LYS A 61 5.61 31.97 -5.17
C LYS A 61 5.92 31.01 -4.03
N LYS A 62 6.93 31.35 -3.22
CA LYS A 62 7.24 30.66 -1.97
C LYS A 62 6.00 30.74 -1.07
N ASP A 63 5.14 29.74 -1.16
CA ASP A 63 3.76 29.83 -0.72
C ASP A 63 3.70 29.65 0.80
N SER A 64 3.49 30.76 1.51
CA SER A 64 3.64 30.91 2.96
C SER A 64 2.41 30.42 3.74
N GLY A 65 1.78 29.34 3.29
CA GLY A 65 0.58 28.77 3.91
C GLY A 65 0.89 27.63 4.88
N ALA A 66 -0.11 27.26 5.66
CA ALA A 66 -0.06 26.11 6.55
C ALA A 66 -0.40 24.83 5.79
N VAL A 67 0.22 23.72 6.18
CA VAL A 67 -0.16 22.38 5.72
C VAL A 67 -1.10 21.75 6.75
N VAL A 68 -2.25 21.30 6.28
CA VAL A 68 -3.18 20.49 7.07
C VAL A 68 -2.76 19.03 6.93
N ILE A 69 -2.53 18.35 8.05
CA ILE A 69 -2.31 16.90 8.08
C ILE A 69 -3.53 16.25 8.72
N ILE A 70 -4.15 15.34 7.98
CA ILE A 70 -5.29 14.54 8.48
C ILE A 70 -4.74 13.32 9.18
N ASP A 71 -5.14 13.11 10.43
CA ASP A 71 -4.72 11.98 11.27
C ASP A 71 -3.18 11.80 11.30
N PRO A 72 -2.42 12.75 11.87
CA PRO A 72 -0.95 12.68 11.93
C PRO A 72 -0.48 11.65 12.98
N CYS A 73 -0.91 10.40 12.86
CA CYS A 73 -0.43 9.25 13.61
C CYS A 73 0.40 8.32 12.70
N SER A 74 1.12 7.38 13.31
CA SER A 74 2.06 6.49 12.64
C SER A 74 3.08 7.27 11.81
N SER A 75 3.35 6.85 10.57
CA SER A 75 4.24 7.58 9.64
C SER A 75 3.77 9.01 9.34
N GLY A 76 2.48 9.32 9.53
CA GLY A 76 1.96 10.69 9.47
C GLY A 76 2.56 11.61 10.53
N ALA A 77 2.85 11.09 11.73
CA ALA A 77 3.54 11.85 12.79
C ALA A 77 5.00 12.14 12.41
N VAL A 78 5.69 11.16 11.81
CA VAL A 78 7.07 11.33 11.31
C VAL A 78 7.10 12.35 10.18
N PHE A 79 6.10 12.35 9.32
CA PHE A 79 5.95 13.37 8.27
C PHE A 79 5.65 14.77 8.81
N ALA A 80 4.79 14.87 9.82
CA ALA A 80 4.57 16.14 10.54
C ALA A 80 5.90 16.68 11.12
N LYS A 81 6.75 15.80 11.67
CA LYS A 81 8.09 16.16 12.14
C LYS A 81 9.01 16.65 11.04
N GLU A 82 9.03 15.97 9.88
CA GLU A 82 9.81 16.40 8.71
C GLU A 82 9.38 17.79 8.23
N LEU A 83 8.08 18.05 8.08
CA LEU A 83 7.57 19.36 7.66
C LEU A 83 7.86 20.46 8.70
N HIS A 84 7.68 20.16 10.00
CA HIS A 84 7.99 21.09 11.07
C HIS A 84 9.48 21.48 11.08
N THR A 85 10.37 20.50 10.89
CA THR A 85 11.82 20.75 10.81
C THR A 85 12.20 21.64 9.62
N ARG A 86 11.40 21.60 8.54
CA ARG A 86 11.53 22.49 7.38
C ARG A 86 10.86 23.86 7.57
N GLY A 87 10.34 24.16 8.77
CA GLY A 87 9.74 25.45 9.12
C GLY A 87 8.33 25.67 8.57
N VAL A 88 7.61 24.59 8.23
CA VAL A 88 6.25 24.67 7.70
C VAL A 88 5.25 24.80 8.85
N PRO A 89 4.33 25.78 8.83
CA PRO A 89 3.25 25.84 9.81
C PRO A 89 2.27 24.69 9.59
N LEU A 90 1.87 24.00 10.67
CA LEU A 90 1.04 22.80 10.59
C LEU A 90 -0.30 22.98 11.28
N ILE A 91 -1.34 22.37 10.73
CA ILE A 91 -2.66 22.24 11.36
C ILE A 91 -2.99 20.75 11.41
N CYS A 92 -3.42 20.26 12.57
CA CYS A 92 -3.87 18.89 12.75
C CYS A 92 -5.39 18.81 12.59
N VAL A 93 -5.88 17.85 11.80
CA VAL A 93 -7.30 17.49 11.76
C VAL A 93 -7.43 16.01 12.05
N TRP A 94 -8.19 15.67 13.09
CA TRP A 94 -8.55 14.29 13.38
C TRP A 94 -9.88 13.96 12.71
N SER A 95 -9.91 12.91 11.87
CA SER A 95 -11.12 12.42 11.21
C SER A 95 -12.09 11.77 12.18
N ASP A 96 -13.33 11.59 11.76
CA ASP A 96 -14.37 10.89 12.53
C ASP A 96 -14.10 9.37 12.65
N VAL A 97 -13.21 8.83 11.82
CA VAL A 97 -12.80 7.43 11.84
C VAL A 97 -11.59 7.18 12.76
N CYS A 98 -10.74 8.19 12.99
CA CYS A 98 -9.57 8.05 13.85
C CYS A 98 -9.96 8.01 15.33
N THR A 99 -9.84 6.85 15.96
CA THR A 99 -10.15 6.66 17.39
C THR A 99 -9.07 7.24 18.29
N ASP A 100 -9.41 7.60 19.53
CA ASP A 100 -8.44 8.10 20.50
C ASP A 100 -7.37 7.03 20.83
N GLU A 101 -7.75 5.75 20.81
CA GLU A 101 -6.83 4.61 20.96
C GLU A 101 -5.78 4.56 19.85
N LEU A 102 -6.17 4.84 18.59
CA LEU A 102 -5.22 4.92 17.47
C LEU A 102 -4.25 6.10 17.65
N ILE A 103 -4.75 7.24 18.15
CA ILE A 103 -3.92 8.42 18.44
C ILE A 103 -2.89 8.11 19.52
N GLU A 104 -3.33 7.52 20.62
CA GLU A 104 -2.45 7.21 21.76
C GLU A 104 -1.42 6.13 21.44
N SER A 105 -1.79 5.15 20.61
CA SER A 105 -0.94 3.99 20.29
C SER A 105 0.10 4.28 19.20
N HIS A 106 -0.19 5.17 18.25
CA HIS A 106 0.65 5.37 17.06
C HIS A 106 1.34 6.74 16.97
N VAL A 107 1.29 7.56 18.02
CA VAL A 107 2.17 8.75 18.11
C VAL A 107 3.35 8.42 19.01
N ARG A 108 4.44 7.91 18.41
CA ARG A 108 5.67 7.56 19.13
C ARG A 108 6.23 8.74 19.92
N GLU A 109 6.86 8.43 21.05
CA GLU A 109 7.52 9.43 21.89
C GLU A 109 8.56 10.24 21.08
N GLY A 110 8.54 11.56 21.23
CA GLY A 110 9.41 12.48 20.48
C GLY A 110 8.93 12.87 19.08
N MET A 111 7.86 12.25 18.56
CA MET A 111 7.28 12.59 17.25
C MET A 111 6.27 13.73 17.29
N SER A 112 5.81 14.15 18.47
CA SER A 112 4.90 15.28 18.63
C SER A 112 5.54 16.59 18.14
N VAL A 113 4.73 17.41 17.46
CA VAL A 113 5.10 18.74 16.97
C VAL A 113 4.02 19.75 17.36
N PRO A 114 4.37 21.04 17.50
CA PRO A 114 3.37 22.08 17.71
C PRO A 114 2.54 22.27 16.44
N PHE A 115 1.21 22.28 16.60
CA PHE A 115 0.25 22.66 15.57
C PHE A 115 -0.30 24.05 15.86
N LEU A 116 -0.52 24.85 14.82
CA LEU A 116 -1.22 26.13 14.92
C LEU A 116 -2.63 25.95 15.48
N LYS A 117 -3.26 24.82 15.12
CA LYS A 117 -4.57 24.41 15.61
C LYS A 117 -4.73 22.90 15.46
N THR A 118 -5.50 22.32 16.37
CA THR A 118 -6.01 20.96 16.28
C THR A 118 -7.53 21.02 16.15
N VAL A 119 -8.08 20.33 15.16
CA VAL A 119 -9.52 20.28 14.86
C VAL A 119 -9.98 18.83 14.90
N ARG A 120 -11.14 18.56 15.52
CA ARG A 120 -11.80 17.25 15.46
C ARG A 120 -12.95 17.35 14.47
N HIS A 121 -12.91 16.55 13.41
CA HIS A 121 -14.02 16.36 12.50
C HIS A 121 -14.90 15.22 13.05
N THR A 122 -16.19 15.46 13.18
CA THR A 122 -17.10 14.49 13.83
C THR A 122 -17.99 13.71 12.87
N CYS A 123 -18.35 14.30 11.72
CA CYS A 123 -19.04 13.64 10.62
C CYS A 123 -19.16 14.57 9.42
N SER A 124 -19.66 14.07 8.28
CA SER A 124 -19.83 14.85 7.06
C SER A 124 -20.65 16.14 7.22
N SER A 125 -21.65 16.20 8.11
CA SER A 125 -22.42 17.43 8.38
C SER A 125 -21.63 18.49 9.15
N ASP A 126 -20.51 18.11 9.78
CA ASP A 126 -19.59 18.97 10.52
C ASP A 126 -18.52 19.64 9.61
N LEU A 127 -18.57 19.37 8.30
CA LEU A 127 -17.62 19.92 7.34
C LEU A 127 -17.56 21.45 7.36
N ALA A 128 -18.70 22.12 7.51
CA ALA A 128 -18.75 23.58 7.56
C ALA A 128 -17.99 24.14 8.78
N ASN A 129 -18.12 23.51 9.95
CA ASN A 129 -17.40 23.89 11.15
C ASN A 129 -15.91 23.58 11.03
N THR A 130 -15.58 22.44 10.43
CA THR A 130 -14.18 22.06 10.16
C THR A 130 -13.51 23.13 9.28
N LEU A 131 -14.15 23.52 8.17
CA LEU A 131 -13.66 24.58 7.29
C LEU A 131 -13.59 25.94 7.99
N ALA A 132 -14.57 26.30 8.81
CA ALA A 132 -14.54 27.53 9.60
C ALA A 132 -13.38 27.52 10.60
N ALA A 133 -13.13 26.37 11.25
CA ALA A 133 -12.04 26.21 12.19
C ALA A 133 -10.67 26.34 11.51
N LEU A 134 -10.49 25.79 10.31
CA LEU A 134 -9.28 25.97 9.50
C LEU A 134 -9.07 27.43 9.11
N ARG A 135 -10.14 28.12 8.66
CA ARG A 135 -10.08 29.54 8.29
C ARG A 135 -9.76 30.46 9.47
N SER A 136 -10.18 30.09 10.68
CA SER A 136 -9.93 30.90 11.88
C SER A 136 -8.46 30.94 12.31
N VAL A 137 -7.58 30.13 11.72
CA VAL A 137 -6.14 30.14 12.02
C VAL A 137 -5.47 31.42 11.50
N GLY A 138 -6.07 32.09 10.52
CA GLY A 138 -5.52 33.32 9.92
C GLY A 138 -4.32 33.10 8.99
N THR A 139 -3.81 31.87 8.93
CA THR A 139 -2.81 31.43 7.94
C THR A 139 -3.53 30.67 6.83
N PRO A 140 -3.35 31.02 5.54
CA PRO A 140 -3.96 30.29 4.43
C PRO A 140 -3.57 28.80 4.45
N VAL A 141 -4.53 27.91 4.16
CA VAL A 141 -4.20 26.49 3.94
C VAL A 141 -3.64 26.33 2.55
N ARG A 142 -2.43 25.77 2.44
CA ARG A 142 -1.75 25.51 1.18
C ARG A 142 -2.05 24.12 0.64
N ASP A 143 -2.00 23.12 1.52
CA ASP A 143 -2.19 21.72 1.17
C ASP A 143 -2.94 20.98 2.28
N VAL A 144 -3.62 19.91 1.88
CA VAL A 144 -4.17 18.90 2.78
C VAL A 144 -3.49 17.57 2.46
N ILE A 145 -2.86 16.95 3.46
CA ILE A 145 -2.09 15.72 3.29
C ILE A 145 -2.64 14.63 4.22
N VAL A 146 -2.75 13.42 3.67
CA VAL A 146 -3.13 12.22 4.43
C VAL A 146 -1.96 11.78 5.32
N GLY A 147 -2.17 11.78 6.64
CA GLY A 147 -1.23 11.25 7.63
C GLY A 147 -1.43 9.76 7.89
N CYS A 148 -2.68 9.31 7.96
CA CYS A 148 -3.06 7.92 8.24
C CYS A 148 -4.18 7.43 7.33
N GLU A 149 -4.35 6.10 7.28
CA GLU A 149 -5.37 5.39 6.49
C GLU A 149 -6.79 5.91 6.71
N THR A 150 -7.11 6.25 7.97
CA THR A 150 -8.41 6.80 8.38
C THR A 150 -8.71 8.18 7.76
N GLY A 151 -7.67 8.92 7.37
CA GLY A 151 -7.77 10.28 6.88
C GLY A 151 -8.01 10.41 5.38
N VAL A 152 -7.94 9.34 4.59
CA VAL A 152 -7.95 9.39 3.12
C VAL A 152 -9.19 10.11 2.58
N LEU A 153 -10.38 9.70 3.01
CA LEU A 153 -11.64 10.26 2.49
C LEU A 153 -11.83 11.72 2.91
N LEU A 154 -11.50 12.06 4.15
CA LEU A 154 -11.61 13.42 4.67
C LEU A 154 -10.58 14.35 4.01
N ALA A 155 -9.37 13.87 3.71
CA ALA A 155 -8.37 14.65 3.01
C ALA A 155 -8.82 15.02 1.59
N ASP A 156 -9.37 14.05 0.84
CA ASP A 156 -9.92 14.33 -0.49
C ASP A 156 -11.03 15.39 -0.44
N LEU A 157 -11.95 15.25 0.53
CA LEU A 157 -13.06 16.17 0.71
C LEU A 157 -12.58 17.58 1.09
N LEU A 158 -11.67 17.70 2.06
CA LEU A 158 -11.15 18.99 2.49
C LEU A 158 -10.30 19.64 1.40
N ALA A 159 -9.45 18.90 0.70
CA ALA A 159 -8.65 19.42 -0.40
C ALA A 159 -9.55 20.03 -1.49
N GLU A 160 -10.59 19.28 -1.91
CA GLU A 160 -11.54 19.74 -2.92
C GLU A 160 -12.32 20.99 -2.47
N LYS A 161 -12.81 21.02 -1.22
CA LYS A 161 -13.57 22.18 -0.71
C LYS A 161 -12.72 23.42 -0.46
N LEU A 162 -11.43 23.24 -0.18
CA LEU A 162 -10.49 24.34 -0.02
C LEU A 162 -9.90 24.80 -1.36
N GLY A 163 -10.11 24.05 -2.44
CA GLY A 163 -9.54 24.36 -3.75
C GLY A 163 -8.02 24.23 -3.79
N VAL A 164 -7.46 23.37 -2.93
CA VAL A 164 -6.02 23.10 -2.88
C VAL A 164 -5.69 21.80 -3.60
N ARG A 165 -4.39 21.50 -3.76
CA ARG A 165 -3.92 20.25 -4.37
C ARG A 165 -4.54 19.03 -3.68
N GLY A 166 -5.07 18.10 -4.46
CA GLY A 166 -5.65 16.84 -3.98
C GLY A 166 -5.96 15.88 -5.13
N ASN A 167 -6.70 14.81 -4.84
CA ASN A 167 -7.12 13.80 -5.82
C ASN A 167 -8.62 13.87 -6.17
N GLY A 168 -9.34 14.86 -5.62
CA GLY A 168 -10.79 15.05 -5.78
C GLY A 168 -11.63 13.95 -5.12
N THR A 169 -12.94 14.15 -4.98
CA THR A 169 -13.81 13.20 -4.27
C THR A 169 -14.40 12.10 -5.15
N SER A 170 -14.37 12.25 -6.48
CA SER A 170 -15.05 11.36 -7.44
C SER A 170 -14.58 9.91 -7.45
N LYS A 171 -13.35 9.64 -6.98
CA LYS A 171 -12.73 8.31 -6.89
C LYS A 171 -12.26 7.97 -5.47
N SER A 172 -12.73 8.71 -4.45
CA SER A 172 -12.21 8.59 -3.09
C SER A 172 -12.42 7.20 -2.48
N ASN A 173 -13.56 6.57 -2.77
CA ASN A 173 -13.84 5.18 -2.36
C ASN A 173 -12.85 4.17 -2.96
N LEU A 174 -12.36 4.39 -4.18
CA LEU A 174 -11.36 3.54 -4.83
C LEU A 174 -10.01 3.61 -4.10
N ARG A 175 -9.77 4.63 -3.27
CA ARG A 175 -8.49 4.81 -2.55
C ARG A 175 -8.47 4.23 -1.15
N ARG A 176 -9.62 3.78 -0.65
CA ARG A 176 -9.78 3.26 0.71
C ARG A 176 -10.29 1.81 0.75
N ASN A 177 -11.16 1.45 -0.18
CA ASN A 177 -11.89 0.19 -0.12
C ASN A 177 -11.26 -0.85 -1.04
N LYS A 178 -10.79 -1.97 -0.47
CA LYS A 178 -10.06 -3.03 -1.18
C LYS A 178 -10.86 -3.68 -2.31
N TRP A 179 -12.18 -3.81 -2.14
CA TRP A 179 -13.06 -4.33 -3.18
C TRP A 179 -13.01 -3.39 -4.40
N PHE A 180 -13.32 -2.12 -4.19
CA PHE A 180 -13.34 -1.13 -5.26
C PHE A 180 -11.97 -0.91 -5.91
N GLN A 181 -10.87 -1.02 -5.16
CA GLN A 181 -9.52 -1.01 -5.71
C GLN A 181 -9.33 -2.09 -6.78
N THR A 182 -9.60 -3.34 -6.40
CA THR A 182 -9.37 -4.49 -7.26
C THR A 182 -10.34 -4.49 -8.46
N GLU A 183 -11.59 -4.06 -8.26
CA GLU A 183 -12.55 -3.89 -9.36
C GLU A 183 -12.09 -2.81 -10.36
N ALA A 184 -11.56 -1.68 -9.88
CA ALA A 184 -11.03 -0.63 -10.74
C ALA A 184 -9.78 -1.09 -11.54
N VAL A 185 -8.89 -1.85 -10.90
CA VAL A 185 -7.74 -2.48 -11.55
C VAL A 185 -8.19 -3.44 -12.65
N ARG A 186 -9.19 -4.30 -12.36
CA ARG A 186 -9.72 -5.24 -13.36
C ARG A 186 -10.40 -4.52 -14.52
N ALA A 187 -11.19 -3.48 -14.25
CA ALA A 187 -11.86 -2.68 -15.27
C ALA A 187 -10.86 -1.95 -16.20
N ALA A 188 -9.65 -1.66 -15.71
CA ALA A 188 -8.55 -1.12 -16.50
C ALA A 188 -7.79 -2.17 -17.34
N GLY A 189 -8.21 -3.44 -17.30
CA GLY A 189 -7.54 -4.53 -18.03
C GLY A 189 -6.22 -4.99 -17.41
N LEU A 190 -5.92 -4.56 -16.19
CA LEU A 190 -4.74 -4.99 -15.44
C LEU A 190 -5.02 -6.32 -14.73
N ASN A 191 -3.97 -7.11 -14.51
CA ASN A 191 -4.06 -8.34 -13.72
C ASN A 191 -4.61 -8.01 -12.31
N ALA A 192 -5.67 -8.68 -11.90
CA ALA A 192 -6.39 -8.38 -10.67
C ALA A 192 -6.70 -9.67 -9.93
N CYS A 193 -6.85 -9.57 -8.61
CA CYS A 193 -7.29 -10.69 -7.79
C CYS A 193 -8.74 -11.06 -8.16
N VAL A 194 -9.01 -12.35 -8.32
CA VAL A 194 -10.35 -12.91 -8.30
C VAL A 194 -10.89 -12.74 -6.89
N GLN A 195 -12.05 -12.09 -6.78
CA GLN A 195 -12.64 -11.77 -5.50
C GLN A 195 -14.17 -11.76 -5.56
N LYS A 196 -14.79 -11.93 -4.39
CA LYS A 196 -16.23 -11.75 -4.18
C LYS A 196 -16.47 -11.04 -2.85
N LEU A 197 -17.34 -10.04 -2.88
CA LEU A 197 -17.90 -9.45 -1.66
C LEU A 197 -19.00 -10.38 -1.14
N ALA A 198 -18.89 -10.83 0.10
CA ALA A 198 -19.88 -11.67 0.75
C ALA A 198 -20.56 -10.93 1.90
N SER A 199 -21.88 -10.89 1.86
CA SER A 199 -22.72 -10.29 2.92
C SER A 199 -23.67 -11.32 3.55
N CYS A 200 -23.63 -12.57 3.09
CA CYS A 200 -24.37 -13.70 3.66
C CYS A 200 -23.70 -15.03 3.27
N SER A 201 -24.18 -16.13 3.82
CA SER A 201 -23.64 -17.47 3.54
C SER A 201 -23.82 -17.91 2.09
N GLU A 202 -24.89 -17.48 1.41
CA GLU A 202 -25.13 -17.78 0.00
C GLU A 202 -24.06 -17.19 -0.91
N ASP A 203 -23.50 -16.03 -0.55
CA ASP A 203 -22.37 -15.45 -1.28
C ASP A 203 -21.12 -16.31 -1.17
N VAL A 204 -20.88 -16.91 0.01
CA VAL A 204 -19.76 -17.82 0.23
C VAL A 204 -19.90 -19.07 -0.64
N GLU A 205 -21.08 -19.69 -0.67
CA GLU A 205 -21.32 -20.86 -1.53
C GLU A 205 -21.18 -20.51 -3.02
N SER A 206 -21.67 -19.34 -3.42
CA SER A 206 -21.50 -18.84 -4.78
C SER A 206 -20.02 -18.64 -5.15
N PHE A 207 -19.20 -18.12 -4.23
CA PHE A 207 -17.75 -17.99 -4.42
C PHE A 207 -17.08 -19.37 -4.55
N LEU A 208 -17.42 -20.32 -3.69
CA LEU A 208 -16.86 -21.66 -3.72
C LEU A 208 -17.25 -22.44 -4.99
N ALA A 209 -18.43 -22.20 -5.55
CA ALA A 209 -18.92 -22.89 -6.74
C ALA A 209 -18.42 -22.28 -8.07
N SER A 210 -18.11 -20.99 -8.11
CA SER A 210 -17.80 -20.25 -9.35
C SER A 210 -16.30 -20.12 -9.66
N ASN A 211 -15.43 -20.54 -8.75
CA ASN A 211 -13.99 -20.34 -8.87
C ASN A 211 -13.21 -21.64 -8.91
N GLU A 212 -12.11 -21.62 -9.67
CA GLU A 212 -11.10 -22.66 -9.62
C GLU A 212 -10.10 -22.32 -8.51
N PHE A 213 -9.91 -23.26 -7.59
CA PHE A 213 -8.96 -23.12 -6.48
C PHE A 213 -7.70 -23.95 -6.78
N PRO A 214 -6.53 -23.52 -6.28
CA PRO A 214 -5.30 -24.29 -6.45
C PRO A 214 -5.41 -25.68 -5.79
N SER A 215 -4.54 -26.60 -6.18
CA SER A 215 -4.34 -27.87 -5.49
C SER A 215 -2.95 -27.89 -4.84
N PRO A 216 -2.83 -27.98 -3.50
CA PRO A 216 -3.92 -28.07 -2.52
C PRO A 216 -4.76 -26.78 -2.42
N PHE A 217 -6.02 -26.92 -1.97
CA PHE A 217 -6.99 -25.81 -1.86
C PHE A 217 -6.41 -24.66 -1.04
N LYS A 218 -6.52 -23.44 -1.56
CA LYS A 218 -6.25 -22.21 -0.82
C LYS A 218 -7.18 -21.08 -1.25
N ALA A 219 -7.71 -20.36 -0.27
CA ALA A 219 -8.46 -19.13 -0.45
C ALA A 219 -8.09 -18.14 0.65
N VAL A 220 -8.42 -16.86 0.46
CA VAL A 220 -8.23 -15.81 1.46
C VAL A 220 -9.58 -15.23 1.85
N VAL A 221 -9.80 -15.05 3.15
CA VAL A 221 -10.98 -14.38 3.72
C VAL A 221 -10.49 -13.23 4.59
N LYS A 222 -10.97 -12.01 4.35
CA LYS A 222 -10.50 -10.83 5.09
C LYS A 222 -11.54 -9.70 5.18
N PRO A 223 -11.45 -8.78 6.15
CA PRO A 223 -12.23 -7.54 6.16
C PRO A 223 -12.02 -6.70 4.90
N VAL A 224 -13.07 -5.98 4.47
CA VAL A 224 -13.02 -5.10 3.29
C VAL A 224 -12.17 -3.85 3.56
N GLU A 225 -12.23 -3.31 4.79
CA GLU A 225 -11.61 -2.04 5.17
C GLU A 225 -10.69 -2.16 6.40
N GLY A 226 -9.91 -3.25 6.50
CA GLY A 226 -8.91 -3.46 7.55
C GLY A 226 -7.50 -2.92 7.22
N ALA A 227 -6.59 -3.03 8.19
CA ALA A 227 -5.16 -2.73 8.07
C ALA A 227 -4.33 -3.73 8.91
N GLY A 228 -3.02 -3.84 8.67
CA GLY A 228 -2.11 -4.63 9.52
C GLY A 228 -2.31 -6.15 9.48
N SER A 229 -2.87 -6.68 8.39
CA SER A 229 -3.30 -8.09 8.28
C SER A 229 -4.32 -8.55 9.33
N ASP A 230 -5.00 -7.62 10.01
CA ASP A 230 -6.08 -7.95 10.95
C ASP A 230 -7.23 -8.69 10.26
N GLY A 231 -7.66 -9.80 10.87
CA GLY A 231 -8.74 -10.64 10.36
C GLY A 231 -8.45 -11.33 9.02
N VAL A 232 -7.18 -11.47 8.61
CA VAL A 232 -6.83 -12.17 7.37
C VAL A 232 -6.66 -13.67 7.62
N PHE A 233 -7.50 -14.48 6.99
CA PHE A 233 -7.42 -15.94 7.05
C PHE A 233 -6.93 -16.50 5.71
N ILE A 234 -5.94 -17.40 5.77
CA ILE A 234 -5.58 -18.28 4.65
C ILE A 234 -6.26 -19.62 4.91
N CYS A 235 -7.31 -19.90 4.14
CA CYS A 235 -8.16 -21.08 4.29
C CYS A 235 -7.67 -22.21 3.39
N ASN A 236 -7.44 -23.40 3.95
CA ASN A 236 -6.97 -24.60 3.26
C ASN A 236 -8.10 -25.57 2.89
N SER A 237 -9.36 -25.20 3.18
CA SER A 237 -10.54 -25.94 2.78
C SER A 237 -11.76 -25.03 2.62
N PRO A 238 -12.81 -25.45 1.88
CA PRO A 238 -14.10 -24.75 1.85
C PRO A 238 -14.71 -24.54 3.24
N ASP A 239 -14.53 -25.48 4.17
CA ASP A 239 -15.05 -25.36 5.52
C ASP A 239 -14.32 -24.28 6.33
N GLU A 240 -13.01 -24.13 6.12
CA GLU A 240 -12.25 -23.01 6.69
C GLU A 240 -12.72 -21.65 6.13
N VAL A 241 -13.10 -21.56 4.85
CA VAL A 241 -13.68 -20.33 4.27
C VAL A 241 -14.98 -19.97 4.98
N ARG A 242 -15.88 -20.95 5.15
CA ARG A 242 -17.16 -20.76 5.87
C ARG A 242 -16.95 -20.33 7.32
N ALA A 243 -16.00 -20.96 8.01
CA ALA A 243 -15.67 -20.65 9.39
C ALA A 243 -15.09 -19.23 9.53
N ALA A 244 -14.14 -18.86 8.65
CA ALA A 244 -13.54 -17.54 8.62
C ALA A 244 -14.59 -16.44 8.35
N PHE A 245 -15.48 -16.64 7.37
CA PHE A 245 -16.58 -15.72 7.09
C PHE A 245 -17.44 -15.47 8.33
N LYS A 246 -17.92 -16.55 8.97
CA LYS A 246 -18.75 -16.46 10.19
C LYS A 246 -18.03 -15.77 11.35
N SER A 247 -16.71 -15.89 11.43
CA SER A 247 -15.92 -15.25 12.49
C SER A 247 -15.77 -13.74 12.29
N LEU A 248 -15.91 -13.25 11.06
CA LEU A 248 -15.75 -11.84 10.70
C LEU A 248 -17.09 -11.12 10.54
N GLU A 249 -18.12 -11.79 10.05
CA GLU A 249 -19.44 -11.20 9.83
C GLU A 249 -19.99 -10.59 11.14
N GLY A 250 -20.34 -9.30 11.11
CA GLY A 250 -20.90 -8.59 12.26
C GLY A 250 -19.89 -8.20 13.35
N THR A 251 -18.58 -8.35 13.10
CA THR A 251 -17.50 -7.90 14.00
C THR A 251 -16.98 -6.51 13.63
N LYS A 252 -16.12 -5.91 14.47
CA LYS A 252 -15.36 -4.70 14.14
C LYS A 252 -13.92 -5.05 13.75
N ASN A 253 -13.36 -4.38 12.75
CA ASN A 253 -11.94 -4.52 12.38
C ASN A 253 -11.02 -3.60 13.22
N ALA A 254 -9.70 -3.69 13.03
CA ALA A 254 -8.68 -2.91 13.73
C ALA A 254 -8.83 -1.38 13.62
N LEU A 255 -9.61 -0.89 12.65
CA LEU A 255 -9.93 0.54 12.49
C LEU A 255 -11.26 0.91 13.16
N GLY A 256 -11.89 -0.01 13.90
CA GLY A 256 -13.14 0.18 14.62
C GLY A 256 -14.41 0.15 13.75
N LEU A 257 -14.28 -0.20 12.47
CA LEU A 257 -15.37 -0.24 11.48
C LEU A 257 -16.10 -1.59 11.50
N ASP A 258 -17.43 -1.56 11.35
CA ASP A 258 -18.26 -2.77 11.30
C ASP A 258 -18.07 -3.56 10.00
N ASN A 259 -17.82 -4.85 10.11
CA ASN A 259 -17.66 -5.80 9.00
C ASN A 259 -19.05 -6.32 8.56
N TYR A 260 -19.82 -5.47 7.88
CA TYR A 260 -21.10 -5.88 7.26
C TYR A 260 -20.92 -6.72 5.99
N SER A 261 -19.73 -6.64 5.39
CA SER A 261 -19.34 -7.48 4.26
C SER A 261 -17.91 -7.95 4.44
N VAL A 262 -17.64 -9.19 4.03
CA VAL A 262 -16.33 -9.84 4.10
C VAL A 262 -15.83 -10.07 2.68
N LEU A 263 -14.53 -9.85 2.46
CA LEU A 263 -13.91 -10.03 1.17
C LEU A 263 -13.35 -11.46 1.05
N LEU A 264 -13.87 -12.21 0.08
CA LEU A 264 -13.36 -13.51 -0.31
C LEU A 264 -12.45 -13.33 -1.53
N GLN A 265 -11.27 -13.92 -1.51
CA GLN A 265 -10.28 -13.79 -2.59
C GLN A 265 -9.65 -15.15 -2.91
N GLU A 266 -9.21 -15.30 -4.16
CA GLU A 266 -8.26 -16.36 -4.48
C GLU A 266 -6.98 -16.20 -3.67
N TYR A 267 -6.24 -17.30 -3.50
CA TYR A 267 -4.92 -17.22 -2.90
C TYR A 267 -3.86 -16.81 -3.94
N LEU A 268 -3.28 -15.62 -3.75
CA LEU A 268 -2.16 -15.15 -4.55
C LEU A 268 -0.85 -15.77 -4.04
N SER A 269 -0.31 -16.74 -4.79
CA SER A 269 0.99 -17.35 -4.49
C SER A 269 2.15 -16.44 -4.87
N GLY A 270 3.31 -16.67 -4.24
CA GLY A 270 4.55 -15.93 -4.49
C GLY A 270 4.91 -14.93 -3.40
N ASP A 271 6.07 -14.33 -3.56
CA ASP A 271 6.62 -13.37 -2.60
C ASP A 271 5.82 -12.06 -2.62
N GLU A 272 5.77 -11.40 -1.48
CA GLU A 272 5.05 -10.15 -1.30
C GLU A 272 6.03 -8.98 -1.24
N TYR A 273 5.75 -7.96 -2.04
CA TYR A 273 6.54 -6.77 -2.17
C TYR A 273 5.71 -5.54 -1.83
N VAL A 274 6.41 -4.49 -1.42
CA VAL A 274 5.85 -3.15 -1.23
C VAL A 274 6.48 -2.22 -2.23
N VAL A 275 5.65 -1.59 -3.05
CA VAL A 275 6.06 -0.50 -3.93
C VAL A 275 5.60 0.81 -3.29
N ASP A 276 6.53 1.51 -2.65
CA ASP A 276 6.27 2.84 -2.13
C ASP A 276 6.43 3.86 -3.26
N THR A 277 5.39 4.67 -3.47
CA THR A 277 5.35 5.70 -4.52
C THR A 277 5.07 7.08 -3.93
N VAL A 278 5.49 8.10 -4.67
CA VAL A 278 5.08 9.50 -4.48
C VAL A 278 4.68 10.05 -5.85
N SER A 279 3.57 10.76 -5.88
CA SER A 279 2.99 11.36 -7.07
C SER A 279 2.90 12.87 -6.93
N LEU A 280 3.22 13.59 -8.01
CA LEU A 280 3.02 15.03 -8.12
C LEU A 280 2.45 15.35 -9.49
N ASP A 281 1.27 15.96 -9.53
CA ASP A 281 0.60 16.39 -10.76
C ASP A 281 0.52 15.28 -11.83
N GLY A 282 0.32 14.03 -11.39
CA GLY A 282 0.22 12.83 -12.24
C GLY A 282 1.56 12.17 -12.60
N GLU A 283 2.71 12.76 -12.25
CA GLU A 283 4.00 12.10 -12.37
C GLU A 283 4.23 11.17 -11.18
N HIS A 284 4.25 9.86 -11.44
CA HIS A 284 4.49 8.84 -10.42
C HIS A 284 5.96 8.43 -10.37
N LYS A 285 6.57 8.44 -9.18
CA LYS A 285 7.90 7.86 -8.92
C LYS A 285 7.78 6.72 -7.93
N CYS A 286 8.46 5.61 -8.19
CA CYS A 286 8.72 4.61 -7.15
C CYS A 286 9.92 5.08 -6.33
N VAL A 287 9.70 5.31 -5.04
CA VAL A 287 10.71 5.86 -4.12
C VAL A 287 11.38 4.79 -3.29
N ALA A 288 10.74 3.64 -3.08
CA ALA A 288 11.35 2.44 -2.49
C ALA A 288 10.61 1.18 -2.97
N LEU A 289 11.36 0.08 -3.09
CA LEU A 289 10.82 -1.26 -3.30
C LEU A 289 11.30 -2.14 -2.15
N TRP A 290 10.37 -2.70 -1.39
CA TRP A 290 10.66 -3.63 -0.30
C TRP A 290 10.15 -5.02 -0.62
N MET A 291 10.79 -6.02 -0.04
CA MET A 291 10.30 -7.39 0.01
C MET A 291 9.97 -7.73 1.47
N TYR A 292 8.73 -8.13 1.73
CA TYR A 292 8.36 -8.64 3.06
C TYR A 292 8.99 -10.01 3.30
N ASP A 293 9.42 -10.24 4.54
CA ASP A 293 9.77 -11.55 5.06
C ASP A 293 8.62 -12.03 5.95
N LYS A 294 7.68 -12.77 5.36
CA LYS A 294 6.55 -13.38 6.09
C LYS A 294 6.78 -14.87 6.23
N ARG A 295 6.61 -15.41 7.44
CA ARG A 295 6.82 -16.83 7.74
C ARG A 295 5.75 -17.36 8.69
N MET A 296 5.69 -18.69 8.80
CA MET A 296 4.90 -19.35 9.84
C MET A 296 5.50 -19.05 11.22
N PHE A 297 4.71 -18.50 12.14
CA PHE A 297 5.11 -18.25 13.52
C PHE A 297 3.91 -18.30 14.45
N ASN A 298 4.03 -18.95 15.62
CA ASN A 298 2.93 -19.15 16.58
C ASN A 298 1.60 -19.64 15.94
N GLY A 299 1.68 -20.47 14.89
CA GLY A 299 0.52 -21.00 14.18
C GLY A 299 -0.12 -20.06 13.16
N SER A 300 0.41 -18.85 12.98
CA SER A 300 -0.03 -17.92 11.93
C SER A 300 0.85 -18.01 10.68
N PRO A 301 0.27 -18.15 9.47
CA PRO A 301 1.01 -18.21 8.22
C PRO A 301 1.45 -16.84 7.67
N VAL A 302 1.08 -15.73 8.32
CA VAL A 302 1.28 -14.36 7.83
C VAL A 302 2.09 -13.48 8.78
N CYS A 303 2.82 -14.08 9.72
CA CYS A 303 3.61 -13.33 10.70
C CYS A 303 4.82 -12.66 10.02
N TYR A 304 5.04 -11.39 10.34
CA TYR A 304 6.12 -10.60 9.77
C TYR A 304 7.40 -10.84 10.58
N TYR A 305 8.46 -11.25 9.88
CA TYR A 305 9.82 -11.29 10.39
C TYR A 305 10.55 -9.97 10.14
N GLY A 306 10.08 -9.20 9.16
CA GLY A 306 10.63 -7.91 8.77
C GLY A 306 10.43 -7.65 7.29
N MET A 307 11.23 -6.75 6.75
CA MET A 307 11.31 -6.46 5.32
C MET A 307 12.69 -5.97 4.93
N ARG A 308 13.04 -6.15 3.66
CA ARG A 308 14.34 -5.74 3.12
C ARG A 308 14.15 -4.85 1.91
N LEU A 309 14.99 -3.82 1.76
CA LEU A 309 15.05 -3.07 0.52
C LEU A 309 15.56 -3.96 -0.62
N VAL A 310 14.88 -3.92 -1.75
CA VAL A 310 15.33 -4.59 -2.97
C VAL A 310 16.48 -3.77 -3.56
N ASP A 311 17.64 -4.40 -3.69
CA ASP A 311 18.91 -3.74 -3.96
C ASP A 311 19.37 -3.79 -5.43
N ASP A 312 18.62 -4.50 -6.28
CA ASP A 312 19.00 -4.81 -7.65
C ASP A 312 17.95 -4.37 -8.69
N VAL A 313 17.09 -3.40 -8.35
CA VAL A 313 15.97 -2.91 -9.19
C VAL A 313 16.38 -2.61 -10.64
N LYS A 314 17.58 -2.06 -10.85
CA LYS A 314 18.08 -1.73 -12.19
C LYS A 314 18.32 -2.96 -13.07
N THR A 315 18.68 -4.10 -12.48
CA THR A 315 19.08 -5.32 -13.18
C THR A 315 18.09 -6.47 -13.01
N ASN A 316 17.09 -6.32 -12.14
CA ASN A 316 16.11 -7.34 -11.80
C ASN A 316 14.79 -7.11 -12.58
N PRO A 317 14.46 -7.94 -13.58
CA PRO A 317 13.24 -7.79 -14.38
C PRO A 317 11.96 -7.87 -13.54
N LEU A 318 11.91 -8.76 -12.55
CA LEU A 318 10.76 -8.91 -11.66
C LEU A 318 10.51 -7.62 -10.88
N ALA A 319 11.56 -7.02 -10.30
CA ALA A 319 11.46 -5.74 -9.60
C ALA A 319 10.88 -4.64 -10.49
N GLN A 320 11.33 -4.58 -11.76
CA GLN A 320 10.81 -3.59 -12.71
C GLN A 320 9.36 -3.88 -13.13
N ASP A 321 8.99 -5.14 -13.30
CA ASP A 321 7.61 -5.53 -13.61
C ASP A 321 6.66 -5.17 -12.47
N LEU A 322 7.04 -5.44 -11.22
CA LEU A 322 6.28 -5.05 -10.02
C LEU A 322 6.06 -3.53 -9.96
N ILE A 323 7.13 -2.76 -10.17
CA ILE A 323 7.05 -1.29 -10.17
C ILE A 323 6.16 -0.80 -11.33
N ARG A 324 6.39 -1.27 -12.57
CA ARG A 324 5.57 -0.88 -13.73
C ARG A 324 4.09 -1.15 -13.49
N TYR A 325 3.77 -2.35 -13.00
CA TYR A 325 2.40 -2.73 -12.68
C TYR A 325 1.77 -1.80 -11.65
N VAL A 326 2.45 -1.52 -10.53
CA VAL A 326 1.91 -0.62 -9.50
C VAL A 326 1.72 0.80 -10.04
N LEU A 327 2.65 1.33 -10.83
CA LEU A 327 2.49 2.66 -11.43
C LEU A 327 1.27 2.70 -12.36
N SER A 328 1.00 1.63 -13.12
CA SER A 328 -0.22 1.51 -13.93
C SER A 328 -1.50 1.39 -13.09
N VAL A 329 -1.44 0.81 -11.89
CA VAL A 329 -2.57 0.74 -10.94
C VAL A 329 -2.96 2.11 -10.39
N LEU A 330 -2.01 3.05 -10.25
CA LEU A 330 -2.31 4.37 -9.66
C LEU A 330 -3.32 5.19 -10.48
N THR A 331 -3.30 5.03 -11.81
CA THR A 331 -4.19 5.75 -12.74
C THR A 331 -5.68 5.41 -12.56
N PRO A 332 -6.13 4.13 -12.59
CA PRO A 332 -7.54 3.79 -12.36
C PRO A 332 -8.03 4.22 -10.97
N LEU A 333 -7.17 4.18 -9.95
CA LEU A 333 -7.46 4.68 -8.59
C LEU A 333 -7.55 6.21 -8.50
N GLY A 334 -7.21 6.93 -9.58
CA GLY A 334 -7.28 8.39 -9.64
C GLY A 334 -6.26 9.08 -8.76
N ILE A 335 -5.09 8.46 -8.58
CA ILE A 335 -3.97 9.09 -7.87
C ILE A 335 -3.33 10.10 -8.82
N VAL A 336 -3.24 11.34 -8.37
CA VAL A 336 -2.55 12.43 -9.07
C VAL A 336 -1.46 13.00 -8.16
N ASN A 337 -1.73 13.07 -6.86
CA ASN A 337 -0.86 13.65 -5.84
C ASN A 337 -0.78 12.75 -4.60
N GLY A 338 0.36 12.81 -3.91
CA GLY A 338 0.55 12.18 -2.62
C GLY A 338 1.32 10.86 -2.66
N ALA A 339 1.47 10.24 -1.50
CA ALA A 339 2.15 8.97 -1.35
C ALA A 339 1.16 7.79 -1.45
N VAL A 340 1.63 6.67 -2.00
CA VAL A 340 0.91 5.39 -1.95
C VAL A 340 1.87 4.31 -1.52
N HIS A 341 1.46 3.52 -0.54
CA HIS A 341 2.07 2.27 -0.12
C HIS A 341 1.26 1.12 -0.71
N ALA A 342 1.78 0.49 -1.77
CA ALA A 342 1.09 -0.58 -2.47
C ALA A 342 1.72 -1.95 -2.17
N GLU A 343 0.91 -2.87 -1.67
CA GLU A 343 1.30 -4.26 -1.45
C GLU A 343 0.94 -5.09 -2.70
N VAL A 344 1.89 -5.87 -3.20
CA VAL A 344 1.77 -6.60 -4.47
C VAL A 344 2.41 -7.99 -4.35
N LYS A 345 1.73 -9.01 -4.88
CA LYS A 345 2.28 -10.38 -4.96
C LYS A 345 2.95 -10.60 -6.31
N ALA A 346 4.16 -11.14 -6.28
CA ALA A 346 4.85 -11.65 -7.45
C ALA A 346 4.32 -13.06 -7.80
N THR A 347 3.20 -13.12 -8.51
CA THR A 347 2.54 -14.39 -8.83
C THR A 347 3.11 -15.03 -10.11
N PRO A 348 2.88 -16.34 -10.36
CA PRO A 348 3.27 -16.99 -11.62
C PRO A 348 2.69 -16.33 -12.88
N ARG A 349 1.55 -15.62 -12.77
CA ARG A 349 0.93 -14.87 -13.87
C ARG A 349 1.33 -13.39 -13.90
N GLY A 350 2.36 -13.01 -13.14
CA GLY A 350 2.84 -11.65 -12.99
C GLY A 350 2.33 -10.95 -11.73
N PRO A 351 2.64 -9.65 -11.57
CA PRO A 351 2.21 -8.86 -10.42
C PRO A 351 0.69 -8.82 -10.24
N VAL A 352 0.22 -8.95 -8.99
CA VAL A 352 -1.18 -8.74 -8.61
C VAL A 352 -1.25 -7.89 -7.35
N LEU A 353 -2.01 -6.80 -7.40
CA LEU A 353 -2.24 -5.91 -6.27
C LEU A 353 -2.96 -6.66 -5.14
N VAL A 354 -2.43 -6.57 -3.93
CA VAL A 354 -3.10 -6.99 -2.70
C VAL A 354 -3.95 -5.85 -2.15
N GLU A 355 -3.34 -4.67 -2.05
CA GLU A 355 -3.98 -3.42 -1.65
C GLU A 355 -3.12 -2.20 -2.03
N ALA A 356 -3.78 -1.06 -2.22
CA ALA A 356 -3.13 0.25 -2.34
C ALA A 356 -3.55 1.14 -1.17
N ASN A 357 -2.63 1.43 -0.26
CA ASN A 357 -2.87 2.34 0.85
C ASN A 357 -2.45 3.74 0.43
N CYS A 358 -3.43 4.64 0.23
CA CYS A 358 -3.21 5.97 -0.38
C CYS A 358 -2.70 7.00 0.64
N ARG A 359 -1.58 6.64 1.28
CA ARG A 359 -0.86 7.34 2.35
C ARG A 359 0.62 6.89 2.34
N LEU A 360 1.40 7.45 3.27
CA LEU A 360 2.75 6.97 3.57
C LEU A 360 2.73 5.50 4.07
N HIS A 361 3.80 4.77 3.82
CA HIS A 361 4.05 3.41 4.34
C HIS A 361 3.86 3.39 5.85
N GLY A 362 3.15 2.38 6.38
CA GLY A 362 2.87 2.20 7.81
C GLY A 362 4.10 1.85 8.67
N GLY A 363 3.87 1.15 9.79
CA GLY A 363 4.93 0.73 10.72
C GLY A 363 5.56 1.89 11.49
N ASP A 364 4.78 2.93 11.79
CA ASP A 364 5.17 4.12 12.58
C ASP A 364 6.42 4.85 12.08
N GLY A 365 6.72 4.71 10.78
CA GLY A 365 7.91 5.26 10.13
C GLY A 365 9.22 4.62 10.60
N GLN A 366 9.17 3.43 11.23
CA GLN A 366 10.37 2.72 11.68
C GLN A 366 11.31 2.36 10.52
N TRP A 367 10.79 2.20 9.30
CA TRP A 367 11.57 1.94 8.09
C TRP A 367 12.31 3.18 7.54
N GLU A 368 11.94 4.38 7.99
CA GLU A 368 12.45 5.64 7.43
C GLU A 368 13.98 5.76 7.54
N PRO A 369 14.63 5.47 8.68
CA PRO A 369 16.08 5.58 8.80
C PRO A 369 16.81 4.62 7.86
N VAL A 370 16.26 3.41 7.65
CA VAL A 370 16.80 2.42 6.71
C VAL A 370 16.73 2.96 5.28
N ALA A 371 15.56 3.47 4.87
CA ALA A 371 15.38 4.07 3.55
C ALA A 371 16.35 5.23 3.33
N ARG A 372 16.45 6.17 4.29
CA ARG A 372 17.34 7.33 4.20
C ARG A 372 18.80 6.93 4.12
N ARG A 373 19.24 5.93 4.90
CA ARG A 373 20.62 5.42 4.88
C ARG A 373 20.97 4.75 3.54
N CYS A 374 20.02 4.01 2.98
CA CYS A 374 20.23 3.21 1.76
C CYS A 374 20.04 4.02 0.47
N LEU A 375 19.03 4.89 0.40
CA LEU A 375 18.67 5.63 -0.82
C LEU A 375 19.14 7.08 -0.78
N GLY A 376 19.44 7.62 0.40
CA GLY A 376 19.73 9.04 0.61
C GLY A 376 18.48 9.92 0.74
N TYR A 377 17.30 9.34 0.62
CA TYR A 377 15.98 9.95 0.82
C TYR A 377 15.01 8.87 1.32
N SER A 378 13.80 9.25 1.71
CA SER A 378 12.73 8.33 2.10
C SER A 378 11.42 8.73 1.41
N GLN A 379 10.37 7.90 1.47
CA GLN A 379 9.05 8.31 0.97
C GLN A 379 8.54 9.56 1.72
N ILE A 380 8.90 9.72 2.99
CA ILE A 380 8.59 10.91 3.80
C ILE A 380 9.26 12.16 3.23
N SER A 381 10.58 12.12 3.00
CA SER A 381 11.30 13.28 2.46
C SER A 381 10.91 13.57 1.01
N ALA A 382 10.65 12.54 0.20
CA ALA A 382 10.20 12.69 -1.19
C ALA A 382 8.80 13.30 -1.28
N LEU A 383 7.88 12.90 -0.39
CA LEU A 383 6.56 13.54 -0.28
C LEU A 383 6.70 15.00 0.15
N ALA A 384 7.58 15.30 1.11
CA ALA A 384 7.83 16.67 1.53
C ALA A 384 8.40 17.50 0.38
N ASP A 385 9.33 16.96 -0.42
CA ASP A 385 9.86 17.62 -1.61
C ASP A 385 8.78 17.86 -2.66
N ALA A 386 7.92 16.88 -2.95
CA ALA A 386 6.82 17.05 -3.92
C ALA A 386 5.90 18.24 -3.58
N TYR A 387 5.71 18.51 -2.29
CA TYR A 387 4.85 19.59 -1.81
C TYR A 387 5.59 20.91 -1.51
N LEU A 388 6.87 20.87 -1.14
CA LEU A 388 7.63 22.06 -0.71
C LEU A 388 8.65 22.54 -1.72
N ASP A 389 9.26 21.62 -2.47
CA ASP A 389 10.28 21.90 -3.48
C ASP A 389 10.10 20.93 -4.67
N PRO A 390 9.13 21.19 -5.57
CA PRO A 390 8.90 20.35 -6.75
C PRO A 390 10.15 20.15 -7.62
N ALA A 391 11.11 21.09 -7.60
CA ALA A 391 12.36 20.95 -8.32
C ALA A 391 13.28 19.91 -7.66
N ALA A 392 13.31 19.83 -6.32
CA ALA A 392 13.97 18.73 -5.62
C ALA A 392 13.31 17.38 -5.92
N PHE A 393 11.98 17.31 -5.89
CA PHE A 393 11.25 16.10 -6.26
C PHE A 393 11.56 15.64 -7.69
N ALA A 394 11.56 16.57 -8.66
CA ALA A 394 11.89 16.27 -10.05
C ALA A 394 13.31 15.70 -10.24
N ARG A 395 14.27 16.08 -9.38
CA ARG A 395 15.63 15.53 -9.39
C ARG A 395 15.73 14.11 -8.82
N LEU A 396 14.73 13.64 -8.07
CA LEU A 396 14.72 12.27 -7.59
C LEU A 396 14.57 11.30 -8.78
N PRO A 397 15.27 10.15 -8.74
CA PRO A 397 15.12 9.14 -9.77
C PRO A 397 13.69 8.59 -9.79
N SER A 398 13.20 8.19 -10.97
CA SER A 398 11.86 7.60 -11.12
C SER A 398 11.74 6.20 -10.53
N LEU A 399 12.88 5.53 -10.35
CA LEU A 399 13.03 4.22 -9.73
C LEU A 399 14.04 4.34 -8.57
N PRO A 400 13.94 3.51 -7.52
CA PRO A 400 14.88 3.52 -6.40
C PRO A 400 16.19 2.83 -6.82
N VAL A 401 16.98 3.55 -7.61
CA VAL A 401 18.28 3.10 -8.14
C VAL A 401 19.43 3.86 -7.47
N ASN A 402 20.63 3.28 -7.49
CA ASN A 402 21.86 3.81 -6.87
C ASN A 402 21.87 3.75 -5.33
N MET A 403 21.63 2.57 -4.78
CA MET A 403 21.71 2.36 -3.33
C MET A 403 23.13 2.61 -2.80
N LYS A 404 23.19 3.33 -1.67
CA LYS A 404 24.39 3.67 -0.89
C LYS A 404 24.77 2.60 0.12
N ALA A 405 23.81 1.76 0.49
CA ALA A 405 23.94 0.66 1.45
C ALA A 405 22.80 -0.33 1.21
N PHE A 406 22.89 -1.50 1.84
CA PHE A 406 21.86 -2.52 1.89
C PHE A 406 21.17 -2.45 3.25
N GLY A 407 19.84 -2.60 3.31
CA GLY A 407 19.12 -2.36 4.56
C GLY A 407 17.85 -3.16 4.74
N ALA A 408 17.47 -3.31 6.00
CA ALA A 408 16.32 -4.10 6.44
C ALA A 408 15.72 -3.53 7.72
N SER A 409 14.42 -3.75 7.89
CA SER A 409 13.71 -3.64 9.16
C SER A 409 13.38 -5.06 9.63
N ILE A 410 13.55 -5.33 10.92
CA ILE A 410 13.27 -6.60 11.56
C ILE A 410 12.18 -6.38 12.60
N ASP A 411 11.16 -7.23 12.61
CA ASP A 411 10.06 -7.16 13.57
C ASP A 411 10.39 -7.97 14.83
N MET A 412 10.19 -7.37 16.00
CA MET A 412 10.40 -8.03 17.29
C MET A 412 9.18 -8.88 17.67
N ARG A 413 9.24 -10.16 17.30
CA ARG A 413 8.18 -11.15 17.54
C ARG A 413 8.27 -11.72 18.96
N SER A 414 7.13 -11.84 19.62
CA SER A 414 6.99 -12.40 20.95
C SER A 414 6.62 -13.89 20.91
N THR A 415 7.39 -14.69 21.65
CA THR A 415 7.11 -16.11 21.95
C THR A 415 6.43 -16.31 23.31
N VAL A 416 6.14 -15.22 24.03
CA VAL A 416 5.58 -15.23 25.39
C VAL A 416 4.27 -14.48 25.46
N SER A 417 3.45 -14.82 26.45
CA SER A 417 2.23 -14.07 26.80
C SER A 417 2.20 -13.80 28.29
N GLY A 418 1.86 -12.58 28.68
CA GLY A 418 1.87 -12.21 30.09
C GLY A 418 1.82 -10.71 30.31
N THR A 419 2.17 -10.31 31.53
CA THR A 419 2.44 -8.91 31.83
C THR A 419 3.92 -8.67 31.56
N PHE A 420 4.23 -7.82 30.58
CA PHE A 420 5.59 -7.50 30.21
C PHE A 420 6.34 -6.87 31.39
N SER A 421 7.51 -7.39 31.68
CA SER A 421 8.38 -6.93 32.77
C SER A 421 9.47 -6.01 32.21
N HIS A 422 10.35 -6.55 31.37
CA HIS A 422 11.47 -5.82 30.76
C HIS A 422 12.00 -6.59 29.54
N PHE A 423 12.88 -5.95 28.76
CA PHE A 423 13.59 -6.61 27.67
C PHE A 423 14.81 -7.35 28.21
N ASN A 424 15.21 -8.43 27.52
CA ASN A 424 16.47 -9.10 27.79
C ASN A 424 17.65 -8.20 27.33
N GLU A 425 18.26 -7.46 28.27
CA GLU A 425 19.28 -6.45 27.95
C GLU A 425 20.57 -7.04 27.36
N GLU A 426 20.92 -8.29 27.65
CA GLU A 426 22.05 -8.95 26.99
C GLU A 426 21.78 -9.17 25.50
N SER A 427 20.57 -9.61 25.16
CA SER A 427 20.14 -9.80 23.78
C SER A 427 20.10 -8.48 23.03
N LEU A 428 19.52 -7.43 23.62
CA LEU A 428 19.52 -6.11 23.00
C LEU A 428 20.93 -5.53 22.85
N ARG A 429 21.81 -5.68 23.83
CA ARG A 429 23.21 -5.26 23.71
C ARG A 429 23.91 -5.95 22.54
N ARG A 430 23.74 -7.27 22.39
CA ARG A 430 24.31 -8.02 21.25
C ARG A 430 23.81 -7.51 19.91
N ILE A 431 22.54 -7.11 19.79
CA ILE A 431 21.97 -6.51 18.58
C ILE A 431 22.59 -5.13 18.32
N ARG A 432 22.65 -4.28 19.35
CA ARG A 432 23.19 -2.91 19.27
C ARG A 432 24.68 -2.86 18.91
N GLU A 433 25.42 -3.92 19.21
CA GLU A 433 26.85 -4.07 18.88
C GLU A 433 27.11 -4.52 17.43
N LEU A 434 26.06 -4.90 16.67
CA LEU A 434 26.23 -5.36 15.30
C LEU A 434 26.66 -4.23 14.34
N PRO A 435 27.55 -4.51 13.37
CA PRO A 435 28.04 -3.51 12.43
C PRO A 435 26.95 -2.83 11.59
N SER A 436 25.80 -3.48 11.39
CA SER A 436 24.69 -2.94 10.61
C SER A 436 23.65 -2.17 11.44
N TYR A 437 23.74 -2.14 12.77
CA TYR A 437 22.74 -1.50 13.63
C TYR A 437 22.57 0.00 13.32
N ILE A 438 21.33 0.47 13.20
CA ILE A 438 20.97 1.89 13.06
C ILE A 438 20.21 2.38 14.29
N SER A 439 19.08 1.73 14.56
CA SER A 439 18.12 2.14 15.56
C SER A 439 17.20 0.99 15.95
N GLU A 440 16.38 1.22 16.97
CA GLU A 440 15.32 0.33 17.40
C GLU A 440 14.09 1.13 17.84
N ALA A 441 12.93 0.47 17.78
CA ALA A 441 11.70 0.89 18.42
C ALA A 441 11.26 -0.21 19.37
N LEU A 442 11.10 0.14 20.65
CA LEU A 442 10.69 -0.77 21.71
C LEU A 442 9.26 -0.41 22.11
N ASP A 443 8.28 -0.98 21.40
CA ASP A 443 6.90 -0.48 21.40
C ASP A 443 6.05 -1.01 22.58
N ILE A 444 6.67 -1.69 23.56
CA ILE A 444 6.00 -2.19 24.76
C ILE A 444 6.65 -1.65 26.04
N LYS A 445 5.81 -1.26 27.00
CA LYS A 445 6.21 -0.69 28.30
C LYS A 445 5.95 -1.67 29.45
N PRO A 446 6.78 -1.71 30.51
CA PRO A 446 6.56 -2.54 31.68
C PRO A 446 5.13 -2.41 32.24
N GLY A 447 4.53 -3.52 32.64
CA GLY A 447 3.15 -3.59 33.13
C GLY A 447 2.08 -3.70 32.04
N LYS A 448 2.41 -3.53 30.76
CA LYS A 448 1.49 -3.77 29.64
C LYS A 448 1.38 -5.25 29.30
N LYS A 449 0.31 -5.63 28.61
CA LYS A 449 0.13 -7.01 28.15
C LYS A 449 0.94 -7.26 26.88
N ILE A 450 1.76 -8.31 26.92
CA ILE A 450 2.38 -8.89 25.73
C ILE A 450 1.65 -10.19 25.38
N ARG A 451 1.54 -10.47 24.09
CA ARG A 451 0.89 -11.67 23.55
C ARG A 451 1.85 -12.39 22.62
N LEU A 452 1.51 -13.63 22.27
CA LEU A 452 2.16 -14.32 21.16
C LEU A 452 1.95 -13.49 19.88
N THR A 453 3.03 -13.25 19.14
CA THR A 453 2.91 -12.58 17.84
C THR A 453 2.31 -13.54 16.82
N VAL A 454 1.22 -13.12 16.18
CA VAL A 454 0.48 -13.86 15.15
C VAL A 454 0.19 -13.00 13.92
N ASP A 455 0.36 -11.68 14.00
CA ASP A 455 0.08 -10.71 12.94
C ASP A 455 0.90 -9.43 13.19
N ALA A 456 0.69 -8.39 12.38
CA ALA A 456 1.42 -7.14 12.55
C ALA A 456 1.03 -6.36 13.80
N LEU A 457 -0.19 -6.56 14.34
CA LEU A 457 -0.69 -5.84 15.52
C LEU A 457 -0.13 -6.39 16.84
N THR A 458 0.37 -7.62 16.79
CA THR A 458 0.97 -8.31 17.94
C THR A 458 2.51 -8.29 17.92
N ILE A 459 3.11 -7.53 17.00
CA ILE A 459 4.54 -7.20 17.00
C ILE A 459 4.80 -6.16 18.10
N ALA A 460 5.90 -6.31 18.84
CA ALA A 460 6.19 -5.50 20.03
C ALA A 460 7.48 -4.66 19.90
N GLY A 461 7.80 -4.26 18.68
CA GLY A 461 8.96 -3.43 18.36
C GLY A 461 9.60 -3.77 17.02
N GLY A 462 10.66 -3.06 16.68
CA GLY A 462 11.44 -3.33 15.47
C GLY A 462 12.89 -2.88 15.58
N ILE A 463 13.78 -3.58 14.87
CA ILE A 463 15.21 -3.27 14.75
C ILE A 463 15.49 -2.81 13.32
N GLN A 464 16.22 -1.73 13.16
CA GLN A 464 16.59 -1.17 11.86
C GLN A 464 18.08 -1.36 11.62
N ILE A 465 18.42 -1.94 10.47
CA ILE A 465 19.80 -2.18 10.09
C ILE A 465 20.11 -1.70 8.67
N ALA A 466 21.34 -1.25 8.44
CA ALA A 466 21.92 -1.16 7.11
C ALA A 466 23.44 -1.29 7.15
N ASN A 467 24.01 -1.85 6.09
CA ASN A 467 25.46 -1.94 5.91
C ASN A 467 25.84 -1.72 4.45
N THR A 468 27.03 -1.18 4.19
CA THR A 468 27.56 -1.03 2.82
C THR A 468 28.00 -2.36 2.22
N ASP A 469 28.30 -3.35 3.07
CA ASP A 469 28.51 -4.74 2.67
C ASP A 469 27.20 -5.52 2.78
N ARG A 470 26.75 -6.06 1.64
CA ARG A 470 25.53 -6.85 1.54
C ARG A 470 25.60 -8.14 2.36
N ALA A 471 26.74 -8.82 2.36
CA ALA A 471 26.90 -10.07 3.09
C ALA A 471 26.82 -9.81 4.60
N GLN A 472 27.46 -8.75 5.08
CA GLN A 472 27.34 -8.34 6.48
C GLN A 472 25.89 -8.02 6.87
N MET A 473 25.17 -7.24 6.05
CA MET A 473 23.76 -6.92 6.30
C MET A 473 22.90 -8.18 6.42
N LEU A 474 23.07 -9.16 5.52
CA LEU A 474 22.30 -10.40 5.53
C LEU A 474 22.66 -11.31 6.72
N ASN A 475 23.95 -11.37 7.09
CA ASN A 475 24.40 -12.13 8.26
C ASN A 475 23.85 -11.53 9.55
N ASP A 476 23.92 -10.21 9.70
CA ASP A 476 23.36 -9.51 10.86
C ASP A 476 21.84 -9.66 10.91
N TYR A 477 21.14 -9.57 9.78
CA TYR A 477 19.70 -9.85 9.70
C TYR A 477 19.39 -11.24 10.27
N ALA A 478 20.06 -12.28 9.79
CA ALA A 478 19.86 -13.65 10.25
C ALA A 478 20.17 -13.83 11.76
N LEU A 479 21.24 -13.21 12.25
CA LEU A 479 21.63 -13.26 13.66
C LEU A 479 20.61 -12.55 14.56
N ILE A 480 20.08 -11.40 14.14
CA ILE A 480 19.02 -10.71 14.89
C ILE A 480 17.76 -11.58 14.95
N GLN A 481 17.39 -12.24 13.85
CA GLN A 481 16.26 -13.19 13.88
C GLN A 481 16.47 -14.30 14.90
N GLU A 482 17.68 -14.88 14.95
CA GLU A 482 18.02 -15.91 15.94
C GLU A 482 17.95 -15.40 17.38
N ILE A 483 18.43 -14.17 17.64
CA ILE A 483 18.37 -13.55 18.96
C ILE A 483 16.91 -13.34 19.38
N ILE A 484 16.06 -12.83 18.48
CA ILE A 484 14.63 -12.61 18.74
C ILE A 484 13.92 -13.95 19.01
N ASP A 485 14.18 -14.97 18.19
CA ASP A 485 13.54 -16.29 18.33
C ASP A 485 13.94 -17.01 19.63
N ARG A 486 15.15 -16.75 20.17
CA ARG A 486 15.59 -17.23 21.49
C ARG A 486 14.89 -16.53 22.66
N GLY A 487 14.24 -15.39 22.41
CA GLY A 487 13.48 -14.63 23.39
C GLY A 487 14.17 -13.31 23.77
N VAL A 488 13.46 -12.20 23.57
CA VAL A 488 13.89 -10.84 23.95
C VAL A 488 12.96 -10.17 24.97
N PHE A 489 11.88 -10.84 25.35
CA PHE A 489 10.85 -10.31 26.26
C PHE A 489 10.78 -11.15 27.53
N GLU A 490 10.87 -10.49 28.70
CA GLU A 490 10.66 -11.10 30.00
C GLU A 490 9.25 -10.76 30.51
N VAL A 491 8.54 -11.74 31.05
CA VAL A 491 7.19 -11.58 31.62
C VAL A 491 7.18 -11.91 33.11
N ALA A 492 6.31 -11.21 33.86
CA ALA A 492 6.14 -11.38 35.30
C ALA A 492 5.23 -12.56 35.67
#